data_AF-A0AAD3WZF5-F1
#
_entry.id   AF-A0AAD3WZF5-F1
#
_cell.length_a   1.000
_cell.length_b   1.000
_cell.length_c   1.000
_cell.angle_alpha   90.00
_cell.angle_beta   90.00
_cell.angle_gamma   90.00
#
_symmetry.space_group_name_H-M   'P 1'
#
loop_
_entity.id
_entity.type
_entity.pdbx_description
1 polymer ?
#
loop_
_entity_poly.entity_id
_entity_poly.type
_entity_poly.pdbx_seq_one_letter_code
_entity_poly.pdbx_strand_id
1 'polypeptide(L)'
;MFRNAILGIGLGVVLISAQGFYSTMTTLAKYHFSTSYPSLSQEKLKMTLQHGRIKEQLVVYDKEQKVILTKQLNGWFFRLFDHYYVLGMQGNGANQEYYLKFKSFYIETLTSGNSLLIRDHRGIYRGKSGEIVPLNSLMQGQQIS
;
A
#
# COMPACT_ATOMS: atom_id res chain seq x y z
N MET A 1 17.81 33.97 19.55
CA MET A 1 17.70 32.49 19.50
C MET A 1 16.45 32.01 18.78
N PHE A 2 15.25 32.49 19.13
CA PHE A 2 13.97 32.05 18.51
C PHE A 2 13.92 32.19 16.97
N ARG A 3 14.40 33.31 16.41
CA ARG A 3 14.44 33.53 14.95
C ARG A 3 15.28 32.47 14.21
N ASN A 4 16.42 32.10 14.77
CA ASN A 4 17.33 31.12 14.15
C ASN A 4 16.75 29.70 14.26
N ALA A 5 16.04 29.40 15.36
CA ALA A 5 15.33 28.13 15.51
C ALA A 5 14.17 27.99 14.50
N ILE A 6 13.37 29.05 14.30
CA ILE A 6 12.30 29.07 13.29
C ILE A 6 12.87 28.87 11.89
N LEU A 7 13.98 29.55 11.55
CA LEU A 7 14.65 29.36 10.27
C LEU A 7 15.17 27.93 10.10
N GLY A 8 15.77 27.35 11.14
CA GLY A 8 16.23 25.96 11.12
C GLY A 8 15.10 24.96 10.92
N ILE A 9 13.97 25.13 11.62
CA ILE A 9 12.77 24.30 11.45
C ILE A 9 12.21 24.45 10.04
N GLY A 10 12.07 25.69 9.56
CA GLY A 10 11.56 25.97 8.22
C GLY A 10 12.43 25.31 7.14
N LEU A 11 13.76 25.45 7.25
CA LEU A 11 14.70 24.81 6.33
C LEU A 11 14.58 23.27 6.38
N GLY A 12 14.47 22.70 7.58
CA GLY A 12 14.29 21.26 7.77
C GLY A 12 13.03 20.73 7.08
N VAL A 13 11.89 21.41 7.24
CA VAL A 13 10.64 21.05 6.58
C VAL A 13 10.77 21.11 5.05
N VAL A 14 11.41 22.16 4.53
CA VAL A 14 11.65 22.31 3.08
C VAL A 14 12.51 21.17 2.55
N LEU A 15 13.60 20.83 3.22
CA LEU A 15 14.51 19.77 2.80
C LEU A 15 13.85 18.39 2.83
N ILE A 16 13.12 18.06 3.89
CA ILE A 16 12.38 16.79 4.01
C ILE A 16 11.31 16.69 2.93
N SER A 17 10.58 17.78 2.68
CA SER A 17 9.55 17.82 1.64
C SER A 17 10.14 17.66 0.24
N ALA A 18 11.26 18.34 -0.04
CA ALA A 18 11.98 18.23 -1.31
C ALA A 18 12.51 16.80 -1.53
N GLN A 19 13.08 16.18 -0.50
CA GLN A 19 13.53 14.79 -0.55
C GLN A 19 12.37 13.84 -0.85
N GLY A 20 11.23 13.99 -0.17
CA GLY A 20 10.05 13.16 -0.41
C GLY A 20 9.47 13.38 -1.81
N PHE A 21 9.45 14.62 -2.30
CA PHE A 21 9.02 14.91 -3.66
C PHE A 21 9.94 14.26 -4.70
N TYR A 22 11.26 14.39 -4.53
CA TYR A 22 12.25 13.73 -5.38
C TYR A 22 12.04 12.21 -5.38
N SER A 23 11.96 11.59 -4.21
CA SER A 23 11.71 10.15 -4.04
C SER A 23 10.40 9.70 -4.72
N THR A 24 9.35 10.52 -4.62
CA THR A 24 8.06 10.27 -5.27
C THR A 24 8.18 10.26 -6.79
N MET A 25 8.87 11.26 -7.35
CA MET A 25 9.00 11.46 -8.79
C MET A 25 9.98 10.48 -9.42
N THR A 26 10.98 9.97 -8.70
CA THR A 26 11.90 8.95 -9.20
C THR A 26 11.41 7.53 -9.02
N THR A 27 10.33 7.30 -8.25
CA THR A 27 9.84 5.95 -8.01
C THR A 27 9.18 5.37 -9.26
N LEU A 28 9.73 4.25 -9.73
CA LEU A 28 9.19 3.40 -10.78
C LEU A 28 9.31 1.94 -10.34
N ALA A 29 8.20 1.33 -9.90
CA ALA A 29 8.20 -0.03 -9.39
C ALA A 29 6.86 -0.72 -9.61
N LYS A 30 6.92 -2.03 -9.84
CA LYS A 30 5.75 -2.91 -9.82
C LYS A 30 6.01 -4.02 -8.83
N TYR A 31 5.00 -4.40 -8.06
CA TYR A 31 5.12 -5.44 -7.06
C TYR A 31 3.97 -6.44 -7.16
N HIS A 32 4.30 -7.70 -6.88
CA HIS A 32 3.34 -8.75 -6.58
C HIS A 32 3.54 -9.21 -5.15
N PHE A 33 2.57 -8.93 -4.29
CA PHE A 33 2.55 -9.37 -2.90
C PHE A 33 1.49 -10.45 -2.69
N SER A 34 1.74 -11.35 -1.74
CA SER A 34 0.77 -12.33 -1.28
C SER A 34 0.88 -12.61 0.21
N THR A 35 -0.22 -13.06 0.79
CA THR A 35 -0.27 -13.66 2.13
C THR A 35 -1.36 -14.73 2.14
N SER A 36 -1.19 -15.75 2.98
CA SER A 36 -2.16 -16.82 3.16
C SER A 36 -2.79 -16.75 4.55
N TYR A 37 -4.01 -17.25 4.70
CA TYR A 37 -4.67 -17.39 5.99
C TYR A 37 -5.21 -18.82 6.16
N PRO A 38 -5.39 -19.31 7.39
CA PRO A 38 -5.98 -20.63 7.60
C PRO A 38 -7.44 -20.73 7.15
N SER A 39 -8.20 -19.64 7.23
CA SER A 39 -9.62 -19.54 6.84
C SER A 39 -9.82 -19.00 5.42
N LEU A 40 -8.94 -18.13 4.94
CA LEU A 40 -8.89 -17.63 3.56
C LEU A 40 -7.67 -18.20 2.87
N SER A 41 -7.81 -18.91 1.74
CA SER A 41 -6.65 -19.53 1.09
C SER A 41 -5.54 -18.53 0.82
N GLN A 42 -5.86 -17.40 0.20
CA GLN A 42 -4.84 -16.47 -0.25
C GLN A 42 -5.39 -15.07 -0.50
N GLU A 43 -4.55 -14.09 -0.23
CA GLU A 43 -4.70 -12.71 -0.65
C GLU A 43 -3.53 -12.35 -1.58
N LYS A 44 -3.84 -11.79 -2.74
CA LYS A 44 -2.84 -11.33 -3.73
C LYS A 44 -3.05 -9.84 -4.00
N LEU A 45 -1.97 -9.07 -3.93
CA LEU A 45 -1.96 -7.64 -4.23
C LEU A 45 -0.95 -7.37 -5.36
N LYS A 46 -1.45 -6.80 -6.45
CA LYS A 46 -0.62 -6.20 -7.49
C LYS A 46 -0.56 -4.70 -7.26
N MET A 47 0.63 -4.13 -7.29
CA MET A 47 0.83 -2.70 -7.10
C MET A 47 1.76 -2.15 -8.19
N THR A 48 1.42 -0.99 -8.73
CA THR A 48 2.26 -0.24 -9.67
C THR A 48 2.40 1.18 -9.16
N LEU A 49 3.65 1.62 -9.02
CA LEU A 49 4.07 2.93 -8.56
C LEU A 49 4.88 3.58 -9.68
N GLN A 50 4.44 4.75 -10.14
CA GLN A 50 5.10 5.45 -11.25
C GLN A 50 4.97 6.95 -11.07
N HIS A 51 6.08 7.62 -10.76
CA HIS A 51 6.18 9.09 -10.73
C HIS A 51 5.03 9.74 -9.92
N GLY A 52 4.82 9.26 -8.70
CA GLY A 52 3.72 9.71 -7.82
C GLY A 52 2.34 9.16 -8.13
N ARG A 53 2.15 8.36 -9.17
CA ARG A 53 0.88 7.64 -9.45
C ARG A 53 0.91 6.23 -8.86
N ILE A 54 -0.21 5.80 -8.29
CA ILE A 54 -0.38 4.44 -7.78
C ILE A 54 -1.60 3.77 -8.40
N LYS A 55 -1.42 2.51 -8.79
CA LYS A 55 -2.49 1.58 -9.14
C LYS A 55 -2.33 0.30 -8.34
N GLU A 56 -3.41 -0.13 -7.71
CA GLU A 56 -3.46 -1.36 -6.93
C GLU A 56 -4.64 -2.23 -7.34
N GLN A 57 -4.41 -3.54 -7.32
CA GLN A 57 -5.43 -4.55 -7.46
C GLN A 57 -5.24 -5.62 -6.39
N LEU A 58 -6.19 -5.69 -5.48
CA LEU A 58 -6.28 -6.70 -4.43
C LEU A 58 -7.31 -7.76 -4.82
N VAL A 59 -6.93 -9.03 -4.76
CA VAL A 59 -7.83 -10.17 -4.96
C VAL A 59 -7.69 -11.12 -3.77
N VAL A 60 -8.82 -11.49 -3.17
CA VAL A 60 -8.89 -12.45 -2.07
C VAL A 60 -9.61 -13.70 -2.56
N TYR A 61 -9.03 -14.85 -2.23
CA TYR A 61 -9.50 -16.18 -2.60
C TYR A 61 -9.91 -16.95 -1.35
N ASP A 62 -11.01 -17.68 -1.44
CA ASP A 62 -11.39 -18.68 -0.44
C ASP A 62 -10.59 -19.99 -0.62
N LYS A 63 -10.86 -20.98 0.23
CA LYS A 63 -10.22 -22.31 0.20
C LYS A 63 -10.45 -23.06 -1.11
N GLU A 64 -11.54 -22.79 -1.82
CA GLU A 64 -11.89 -23.40 -3.10
C GLU A 64 -11.28 -22.65 -4.30
N GLN A 65 -10.37 -21.70 -4.06
CA GLN A 65 -9.78 -20.81 -5.06
C GLN A 65 -10.82 -19.91 -5.78
N LYS A 66 -11.99 -19.69 -5.20
CA LYS A 66 -12.99 -18.76 -5.74
C LYS A 66 -12.67 -17.35 -5.26
N VAL A 67 -12.84 -16.38 -6.16
CA VAL A 67 -12.68 -14.96 -5.84
C VAL A 67 -13.83 -14.50 -4.98
N ILE A 68 -13.55 -14.11 -3.74
CA ILE A 68 -14.55 -13.63 -2.77
C ILE A 68 -14.54 -12.11 -2.62
N LEU A 69 -13.43 -11.46 -2.96
CA LEU A 69 -13.29 -10.01 -2.90
C LEU A 69 -12.27 -9.55 -3.93
N THR A 70 -12.64 -8.52 -4.69
CA THR A 70 -11.69 -7.75 -5.50
C THR A 70 -11.79 -6.28 -5.10
N LYS A 71 -10.65 -5.62 -4.87
CA LYS A 71 -10.57 -4.18 -4.69
C LYS A 71 -9.58 -3.59 -5.67
N GLN A 72 -9.90 -2.41 -6.18
CA GLN A 72 -9.02 -1.66 -7.06
C GLN A 72 -8.85 -0.26 -6.49
N LEU A 73 -7.62 0.24 -6.51
CA LEU A 73 -7.34 1.63 -6.14
C LEU A 73 -6.50 2.28 -7.23
N ASN A 74 -6.89 3.49 -7.62
CA ASN A 74 -6.09 4.37 -8.46
C ASN A 74 -5.95 5.72 -7.77
N GLY A 75 -4.75 6.29 -7.75
CA GLY A 75 -4.54 7.55 -7.06
C GLY A 75 -3.13 8.09 -7.20
N TRP A 76 -2.77 8.88 -6.20
CA TRP A 76 -1.48 9.50 -6.05
C TRP A 76 -0.81 9.03 -4.77
N PHE A 77 0.50 8.96 -4.79
CA PHE A 77 1.30 8.69 -3.60
C PHE A 77 2.36 9.78 -3.41
N PHE A 78 2.72 10.00 -2.16
CA PHE A 78 3.92 10.69 -1.74
C PHE A 78 4.80 9.68 -0.99
N ARG A 79 6.08 9.60 -1.37
CA ARG A 79 7.05 8.68 -0.78
C ARG A 79 8.08 9.45 0.02
N LEU A 80 8.26 9.08 1.29
CA LEU A 80 9.33 9.60 2.14
C LEU A 80 10.10 8.39 2.71
N PHE A 81 11.38 8.26 2.35
CA PHE A 81 12.15 7.03 2.54
C PHE A 81 11.38 5.83 1.96
N ASP A 82 11.05 4.81 2.74
CA ASP A 82 10.22 3.68 2.25
C ASP A 82 8.77 3.72 2.75
N HIS A 83 8.36 4.85 3.33
CA HIS A 83 6.96 5.13 3.65
C HIS A 83 6.25 5.75 2.46
N TYR A 84 5.04 5.27 2.21
CA TYR A 84 4.15 5.73 1.16
C TYR A 84 2.86 6.24 1.78
N TYR A 85 2.48 7.46 1.42
CA TYR A 85 1.20 8.07 1.77
C TYR A 85 0.37 8.18 0.50
N VAL A 86 -0.82 7.60 0.50
CA VAL A 86 -1.64 7.45 -0.70
C VAL A 86 -2.99 8.12 -0.51
N LEU A 87 -3.39 8.88 -1.53
CA LEU A 87 -4.74 9.40 -1.71
C LEU A 87 -5.27 8.92 -3.06
N GLY A 88 -6.39 8.20 -3.05
CA GLY A 88 -6.95 7.66 -4.29
C GLY A 88 -8.40 7.24 -4.18
N MET A 89 -8.98 6.89 -5.33
CA MET A 89 -10.32 6.32 -5.41
C MET A 89 -10.21 4.80 -5.34
N GLN A 90 -10.91 4.20 -4.38
CA GLN A 90 -10.98 2.76 -4.20
C GLN A 90 -12.37 2.25 -4.58
N GLY A 91 -12.43 1.26 -5.47
CA GLY A 91 -13.65 0.55 -5.85
C GLY A 91 -13.61 -0.90 -5.36
N ASN A 92 -14.79 -1.46 -5.08
CA ASN A 92 -14.96 -2.90 -4.85
C ASN A 92 -15.43 -3.53 -6.17
N GLY A 93 -14.69 -4.48 -6.74
CA GLY A 93 -14.92 -4.97 -8.11
C GLY A 93 -16.32 -5.54 -8.43
N ALA A 94 -17.18 -5.73 -7.44
CA ALA A 94 -18.58 -6.15 -7.62
C ALA A 94 -19.59 -4.98 -7.70
N ASN A 95 -19.28 -3.82 -7.10
CA ASN A 95 -20.12 -2.62 -7.13
C ASN A 95 -19.30 -1.44 -7.65
N GLN A 96 -19.80 -0.73 -8.65
CA GLN A 96 -19.13 0.45 -9.24
C GLN A 96 -19.05 1.67 -8.28
N GLU A 97 -19.24 1.47 -6.98
CA GLU A 97 -19.06 2.50 -5.97
C GLU A 97 -17.58 2.70 -5.69
N TYR A 98 -17.11 3.90 -6.04
CA TYR A 98 -15.77 4.37 -5.72
C TYR A 98 -15.85 5.35 -4.56
N TYR A 99 -14.98 5.16 -3.56
CA TYR A 99 -14.84 6.07 -2.44
C TYR A 99 -13.42 6.59 -2.36
N LEU A 100 -13.30 7.83 -1.89
CA LEU A 100 -12.00 8.41 -1.57
C LEU A 100 -11.38 7.63 -0.42
N LYS A 101 -10.12 7.25 -0.57
CA LYS A 101 -9.37 6.48 0.41
C LYS A 101 -8.00 7.11 0.64
N PHE A 102 -7.71 7.34 1.91
CA PHE A 102 -6.37 7.61 2.41
C PHE A 102 -5.78 6.33 3.01
N LYS A 103 -4.50 6.07 2.75
CA LYS A 103 -3.75 4.98 3.38
C LYS A 103 -2.26 5.28 3.43
N SER A 104 -1.60 4.65 4.40
CA SER A 104 -0.15 4.59 4.51
C SER A 104 0.33 3.15 4.50
N PHE A 105 1.53 2.93 3.96
CA PHE A 105 2.22 1.65 4.02
C PHE A 105 3.74 1.82 3.87
N TYR A 106 4.48 0.78 4.23
CA TYR A 106 5.92 0.66 4.07
C TYR A 106 6.26 -0.47 3.11
N ILE A 107 7.25 -0.27 2.24
CA ILE A 107 7.80 -1.36 1.41
C ILE A 107 9.29 -1.48 1.66
N GLU A 108 9.69 -2.60 2.24
CA GLU A 108 11.10 -2.94 2.44
C GLU A 108 11.56 -3.90 1.34
N THR A 109 12.68 -3.61 0.68
CA THR A 109 13.31 -4.55 -0.24
C THR A 109 14.46 -5.24 0.47
N LEU A 110 14.34 -6.55 0.63
CA LEU A 110 15.36 -7.39 1.25
C LEU A 110 16.52 -7.61 0.28
N THR A 111 17.70 -7.85 0.82
CA THR A 111 18.93 -8.16 0.05
C THR A 111 18.80 -9.37 -0.86
N SER A 112 17.84 -10.26 -0.62
CA SER A 112 17.53 -11.42 -1.47
C SER A 112 16.70 -11.09 -2.72
N GLY A 113 16.29 -9.83 -2.92
CA GLY A 113 15.39 -9.40 -4.00
C GLY A 113 13.91 -9.56 -3.68
N ASN A 114 13.58 -10.15 -2.53
CA ASN A 114 12.22 -10.21 -2.00
C ASN A 114 11.81 -8.85 -1.42
N SER A 115 10.51 -8.57 -1.39
CA SER A 115 9.95 -7.34 -0.85
C SER A 115 8.91 -7.65 0.22
N LEU A 116 8.90 -6.86 1.28
CA LEU A 116 7.90 -6.89 2.34
C LEU A 116 7.02 -5.65 2.24
N LEU A 117 5.71 -5.86 2.21
CA LEU A 117 4.73 -4.78 2.35
C LEU A 117 4.16 -4.81 3.75
N ILE A 118 4.28 -3.69 4.47
CA ILE A 118 3.73 -3.51 5.82
C ILE A 118 2.64 -2.45 5.75
N ARG A 119 1.42 -2.78 6.19
CA ARG A 119 0.25 -1.90 6.15
C ARG A 119 -0.24 -1.57 7.56
N ASP A 120 -0.43 -0.29 7.84
CA ASP A 120 -0.69 0.16 9.21
C ASP A 120 -2.06 -0.28 9.76
N HIS A 121 -3.07 -0.52 8.90
CA HIS A 121 -4.45 -0.71 9.34
C HIS A 121 -5.15 -1.84 8.59
N ARG A 122 -5.02 -3.06 9.10
CA ARG A 122 -5.72 -4.21 8.56
C ARG A 122 -6.73 -4.72 9.58
N GLY A 123 -7.97 -4.30 9.37
CA GLY A 123 -9.10 -4.74 10.16
C GLY A 123 -9.42 -6.23 9.95
N ILE A 124 -10.67 -6.59 10.15
CA ILE A 124 -11.14 -7.97 10.00
C ILE A 124 -11.86 -8.18 8.67
N TYR A 125 -11.71 -9.37 8.09
CA TYR A 125 -12.62 -9.88 7.08
C TYR A 125 -13.70 -10.72 7.75
N ARG A 126 -14.96 -10.47 7.42
CA ARG A 126 -16.09 -11.31 7.84
C ARG A 126 -16.56 -12.12 6.64
N GLY A 127 -16.38 -13.44 6.69
CA GLY A 127 -16.85 -14.35 5.65
C GLY A 127 -18.37 -14.49 5.66
N LYS A 128 -18.94 -15.03 4.58
CA LYS A 128 -20.40 -15.26 4.44
C LYS A 128 -20.93 -16.25 5.48
N SER A 129 -20.10 -17.17 5.95
CA SER A 129 -20.38 -18.15 7.02
C SER A 129 -20.32 -17.56 8.44
N GLY A 130 -20.00 -16.26 8.58
CA GLY A 130 -19.84 -15.60 9.88
C GLY A 130 -18.43 -15.69 10.47
N GLU A 131 -17.51 -16.39 9.81
CA GLU A 131 -16.11 -16.47 10.23
C GLU A 131 -15.44 -15.09 10.21
N ILE A 132 -14.64 -14.80 11.23
CA ILE A 132 -13.89 -13.55 11.37
C ILE A 132 -12.41 -13.85 11.20
N VAL A 133 -11.77 -13.15 10.27
CA VAL A 133 -10.36 -13.35 9.93
C VAL A 133 -9.61 -12.03 10.16
N PRO A 134 -8.71 -11.96 11.16
CA PRO A 134 -7.81 -10.82 11.30
C PRO A 134 -6.85 -10.80 10.11
N LEU A 135 -6.79 -9.67 9.42
CA LEU A 135 -5.96 -9.54 8.22
C LEU A 135 -4.53 -9.15 8.63
N ASN A 136 -3.54 -9.84 8.07
CA ASN A 136 -2.13 -9.64 8.39
C ASN A 136 -1.64 -8.35 7.76
N SER A 137 -1.08 -7.45 8.57
CA SER A 137 -0.45 -6.21 8.12
C SER A 137 0.74 -6.43 7.19
N LEU A 138 1.38 -7.60 7.26
CA LEU A 138 2.54 -7.96 6.46
C LEU A 138 2.14 -8.83 5.26
N MET A 139 2.66 -8.50 4.08
CA MET A 139 2.64 -9.37 2.90
C MET A 139 4.05 -9.54 2.36
N GLN A 140 4.35 -10.73 1.86
CA GLN A 140 5.61 -11.01 1.19
C GLN A 140 5.41 -10.94 -0.32
N GLY A 141 6.42 -10.49 -1.04
CA GLY A 141 6.33 -10.33 -2.47
C GLY A 141 7.68 -10.13 -3.12
N GLN A 142 7.64 -9.64 -4.34
CA GLN A 142 8.82 -9.33 -5.14
C GLN A 142 8.51 -8.14 -6.04
N GLN A 143 9.54 -7.34 -6.29
CA GLN A 143 9.49 -6.35 -7.37
C GLN A 143 9.56 -7.07 -8.71
N ILE A 144 8.72 -6.66 -9.65
CA ILE A 144 8.72 -7.17 -11.04
C ILE A 144 9.07 -6.03 -11.99
N SER A 145 9.78 -6.37 -13.07
CA SER A 145 10.20 -5.41 -14.10
C SER A 145 9.03 -4.85 -14.91
#